data_AF-A0A848BXY9-F1
#
_entry.id   AF-A0A848BXY9-F1
#
_cell.length_a   1.000
_cell.length_b   1.000
_cell.length_c   1.000
_cell.angle_alpha   90.00
_cell.angle_beta   90.00
_cell.angle_gamma   90.00
#
_symmetry.space_group_name_H-M   'P 1'
#
loop_
_entity.id
_entity.type
_entity.pdbx_description
1 polymer ?
#
loop_
_entity_poly.entity_id
_entity_poly.type
_entity_poly.pdbx_seq_one_letter_code
_entity_poly.pdbx_strand_id
1 'polypeptide(L)'
;MKIKIVLSVITILGIAVGTYIYQNKYSFYRYLPAEDESKLQSINFKWCDEEGKVFSGRIKSGSDSYLNIYSYKDGELDGLNVIYYKNKIKEIGHWKEGKQNGLFQMYTKDGILVDNANFKNGERDGLTEQYYSATGKLRIVANFKNGVLDGKYKAYYPSGALQGEVFYTNGEMNGEIKEYYENGNLRLVGNYKKSLENGEWKFYLEKGNLQSIVNYKDGEMNGLKEDYYDNGKVWTRSEFKNNIQEGIYEVYYKDGTPQLKAKIKGGKIIEEQRFNRDGTIYNENDDKVFVSETVVDAFEGSNITENEEEITIKEVDDKGNIISESQNDKQEAEN
;
A
#
# COMPACT_ATOMS: atom_id res chain seq x y z
N MET A 1 18.83 21.23 -43.15
CA MET A 1 18.83 20.88 -41.71
C MET A 1 18.36 22.01 -40.78
N LYS A 2 18.47 23.30 -41.13
CA LYS A 2 18.09 24.43 -40.25
C LYS A 2 16.58 24.73 -40.13
N ILE A 3 15.74 24.35 -41.09
CA ILE A 3 14.29 24.66 -41.08
C ILE A 3 13.48 23.79 -40.11
N LYS A 4 13.89 22.52 -39.89
CA LYS A 4 13.19 21.61 -38.95
C LYS A 4 13.40 22.01 -37.48
N ILE A 5 14.55 22.60 -37.14
CA ILE A 5 14.87 23.04 -35.77
C ILE A 5 14.05 24.29 -35.39
N VAL A 6 13.83 25.22 -36.34
CA VAL A 6 13.05 26.45 -36.10
C VAL A 6 11.57 26.14 -35.84
N LEU A 7 10.97 25.18 -36.56
CA LEU A 7 9.58 24.78 -36.30
C LEU A 7 9.39 24.13 -34.92
N SER A 8 10.32 23.26 -34.50
CA SER A 8 10.26 22.61 -33.18
C SER A 8 10.39 23.61 -32.02
N VAL A 9 11.25 24.61 -32.15
CA VAL A 9 11.41 25.66 -31.14
C VAL A 9 10.17 26.56 -31.05
N ILE A 10 9.55 26.90 -32.19
CA ILE A 10 8.31 27.70 -32.22
C ILE A 10 7.12 26.92 -31.64
N THR A 11 7.01 25.61 -31.87
CA THR A 11 5.95 24.78 -31.27
C THR A 11 6.14 24.62 -29.77
N ILE A 12 7.38 24.43 -29.28
CA ILE A 12 7.66 24.36 -27.84
C ILE A 12 7.39 25.70 -27.15
N LEU A 13 7.80 26.84 -27.74
CA LEU A 13 7.45 28.16 -27.20
C LEU A 13 5.94 28.43 -27.25
N GLY A 14 5.25 28.03 -28.32
CA GLY A 14 3.80 28.18 -28.45
C GLY A 14 3.03 27.35 -27.42
N ILE A 15 3.47 26.12 -27.14
CA ILE A 15 2.92 25.28 -26.07
C ILE A 15 3.26 25.89 -24.71
N ALA A 16 4.50 26.33 -24.46
CA ALA A 16 4.88 26.92 -23.18
C ALA A 16 4.13 28.22 -22.88
N VAL A 17 3.95 29.11 -23.89
CA VAL A 17 3.17 30.34 -23.76
C VAL A 17 1.68 30.03 -23.64
N GLY A 18 1.16 29.06 -24.41
CA GLY A 18 -0.23 28.60 -24.30
C GLY A 18 -0.53 28.00 -22.93
N THR A 19 0.36 27.17 -22.40
CA THR A 19 0.29 26.60 -21.05
C THR A 19 0.44 27.68 -19.99
N TYR A 20 1.35 28.65 -20.16
CA TYR A 20 1.51 29.78 -19.23
C TYR A 20 0.27 30.68 -19.20
N ILE A 21 -0.31 31.02 -20.35
CA ILE A 21 -1.56 31.78 -20.47
C ILE A 21 -2.72 30.97 -19.88
N TYR A 22 -2.80 29.67 -20.18
CA TYR A 22 -3.84 28.80 -19.65
C TYR A 22 -3.76 28.64 -18.13
N GLN A 23 -2.56 28.53 -17.57
CA GLN A 23 -2.32 28.48 -16.13
C GLN A 23 -2.63 29.81 -15.45
N ASN A 24 -2.42 30.96 -16.13
CA ASN A 24 -2.66 32.28 -15.57
C ASN A 24 -4.02 32.90 -15.91
N LYS A 25 -4.84 32.28 -16.77
CA LYS A 25 -6.14 32.87 -17.18
C LYS A 25 -7.07 33.11 -15.98
N TYR A 26 -6.98 32.23 -14.98
CA TYR A 26 -7.77 32.34 -13.76
C TYR A 26 -7.19 33.39 -12.81
N SER A 27 -5.90 33.73 -12.89
CA SER A 27 -5.27 34.79 -12.08
C SER A 27 -5.88 36.17 -12.36
N PHE A 28 -6.44 36.38 -13.56
CA PHE A 28 -7.14 37.61 -13.92
C PHE A 28 -8.61 37.61 -13.55
N TYR A 29 -9.18 36.47 -13.15
CA TYR A 29 -10.61 36.36 -12.86
C TYR A 29 -11.05 37.27 -11.71
N ARG A 30 -10.15 37.58 -10.78
CA ARG A 30 -10.36 38.54 -9.68
C ARG A 30 -10.57 40.00 -10.10
N TYR A 31 -10.17 40.37 -11.30
CA TYR A 31 -10.33 41.75 -11.79
C TYR A 31 -11.60 41.94 -12.60
N LEU A 32 -12.31 40.86 -12.89
CA LEU A 32 -13.56 40.94 -13.63
C LEU A 32 -14.69 41.46 -12.73
N PRO A 33 -15.68 42.21 -13.25
CA PRO A 33 -16.76 42.80 -12.45
C PRO A 33 -17.50 41.77 -11.60
N ALA A 34 -17.58 42.03 -10.29
CA ALA A 34 -18.33 41.23 -9.32
C ALA A 34 -18.92 42.14 -8.24
N GLU A 35 -20.16 41.86 -7.86
CA GLU A 35 -20.89 42.59 -6.82
C GLU A 35 -20.39 42.17 -5.45
N ASP A 36 -20.32 43.13 -4.52
CA ASP A 36 -19.99 42.80 -3.13
C ASP A 36 -21.16 42.04 -2.49
N GLU A 37 -20.87 40.92 -1.81
CA GLU A 37 -21.88 40.13 -1.10
C GLU A 37 -22.71 40.98 -0.13
N SER A 38 -22.14 42.04 0.44
CA SER A 38 -22.85 42.91 1.39
C SER A 38 -24.02 43.70 0.80
N LYS A 39 -24.15 43.74 -0.53
CA LYS A 39 -25.22 44.46 -1.25
C LYS A 39 -26.35 43.55 -1.73
N LEU A 40 -26.26 42.26 -1.44
CA LEU A 40 -27.24 41.27 -1.85
C LEU A 40 -27.85 40.62 -0.61
N GLN A 41 -29.00 39.99 -0.79
CA GLN A 41 -29.70 39.26 0.26
C GLN A 41 -30.03 37.85 -0.20
N SER A 42 -30.03 36.91 0.75
CA SER A 42 -30.46 35.53 0.50
C SER A 42 -31.95 35.39 0.86
N ILE A 43 -32.78 35.16 -0.15
CA ILE A 43 -34.22 34.91 0.00
C ILE A 43 -34.49 33.49 -0.52
N ASN A 44 -35.03 32.61 0.34
CA ASN A 44 -35.31 31.21 -0.01
C ASN A 44 -34.09 30.48 -0.64
N PHE A 45 -32.90 30.67 -0.06
CA PHE A 45 -31.63 30.11 -0.54
C PHE A 45 -31.18 30.61 -1.93
N LYS A 46 -31.78 31.68 -2.45
CA LYS A 46 -31.39 32.34 -3.69
C LYS A 46 -30.83 33.73 -3.40
N TRP A 47 -29.79 34.10 -4.13
CA TRP A 47 -29.32 35.48 -4.10
C TRP A 47 -30.28 36.41 -4.85
N CYS A 48 -30.62 37.52 -4.20
CA CYS A 48 -31.43 38.59 -4.74
C CYS A 48 -30.78 39.96 -4.50
N ASP A 49 -31.14 40.93 -5.33
CA ASP A 49 -30.86 42.35 -5.07
C ASP A 49 -31.68 42.90 -3.88
N GLU A 50 -31.47 44.16 -3.52
CA GLU A 50 -32.13 44.83 -2.39
C GLU A 50 -33.66 44.87 -2.54
N GLU A 51 -34.17 44.89 -3.77
CA GLU A 51 -35.60 44.83 -4.09
C GLU A 51 -36.18 43.40 -4.08
N GLY A 52 -35.34 42.39 -3.87
CA GLY A 52 -35.74 40.99 -3.77
C GLY A 52 -35.85 40.26 -5.13
N LYS A 53 -35.38 40.87 -6.22
CA LYS A 53 -35.31 40.24 -7.54
C LYS A 53 -34.08 39.32 -7.61
N VAL A 54 -34.26 38.14 -8.19
CA VAL A 54 -33.21 37.13 -8.32
C VAL A 54 -31.99 37.65 -9.07
N PHE A 55 -30.82 37.40 -8.50
CA PHE A 55 -29.54 37.88 -9.00
C PHE A 55 -28.92 36.91 -10.02
N SER A 56 -28.34 37.47 -11.07
CA SER A 56 -27.47 36.75 -12.01
C SER A 56 -26.21 37.58 -12.26
N GLY A 57 -25.04 36.98 -12.08
CA GLY A 57 -23.79 37.70 -12.15
C GLY A 57 -22.69 37.02 -11.34
N ARG A 58 -21.73 37.82 -10.86
CA ARG A 58 -20.69 37.33 -9.95
C ARG A 58 -20.80 38.04 -8.63
N ILE A 59 -20.58 37.29 -7.56
CA ILE A 59 -20.49 37.80 -6.21
C ILE A 59 -19.04 37.62 -5.76
N LYS A 60 -18.48 38.66 -5.15
CA LYS A 60 -17.20 38.60 -4.46
C LYS A 60 -17.43 38.71 -2.96
N SER A 61 -16.70 37.92 -2.20
CA SER A 61 -16.66 38.05 -0.74
C SER A 61 -15.36 37.52 -0.18
N GLY A 62 -15.01 37.92 1.03
CA GLY A 62 -13.77 37.46 1.63
C GLY A 62 -13.26 38.33 2.77
N SER A 63 -11.97 38.16 3.02
CA SER A 63 -11.19 38.84 4.06
C SER A 63 -9.82 39.19 3.50
N ASP A 64 -8.95 39.78 4.32
CA ASP A 64 -7.55 40.02 3.93
C ASP A 64 -6.78 38.76 3.54
N SER A 65 -7.26 37.58 3.97
CA SER A 65 -6.61 36.29 3.70
C SER A 65 -7.25 35.51 2.55
N TYR A 66 -8.51 35.78 2.22
CA TYR A 66 -9.28 35.01 1.25
C TYR A 66 -10.12 35.90 0.36
N LEU A 67 -10.19 35.57 -0.93
CA LEU A 67 -11.15 36.17 -1.84
C LEU A 67 -11.90 35.04 -2.54
N ASN A 68 -13.21 35.03 -2.41
CA ASN A 68 -14.13 34.12 -3.09
C ASN A 68 -14.79 34.89 -4.22
N ILE A 69 -14.85 34.30 -5.41
CA ILE A 69 -15.60 34.84 -6.54
C ILE A 69 -16.45 33.73 -7.10
N TYR A 70 -17.76 33.87 -6.96
CA TYR A 70 -18.74 32.88 -7.34
C TYR A 70 -19.63 33.42 -8.45
N SER A 71 -19.96 32.57 -9.41
CA SER A 71 -20.91 32.88 -10.47
C SER A 71 -22.29 32.34 -10.12
N TYR A 72 -23.29 33.17 -10.38
CA TYR A 72 -24.69 32.87 -10.13
C TYR A 72 -25.55 33.13 -11.36
N LYS A 73 -26.56 32.30 -11.53
CA LYS A 73 -27.65 32.48 -12.47
C LYS A 73 -28.96 32.18 -11.75
N ASP A 74 -29.93 33.08 -11.87
CA ASP A 74 -31.25 32.96 -11.23
C ASP A 74 -31.19 32.67 -9.71
N GLY A 75 -30.19 33.28 -9.06
CA GLY A 75 -29.90 33.18 -7.63
C GLY A 75 -29.15 31.92 -7.20
N GLU A 76 -28.83 31.00 -8.14
CA GLU A 76 -28.17 29.71 -7.87
C GLU A 76 -26.76 29.66 -8.47
N LEU A 77 -25.87 28.85 -7.87
CA LEU A 77 -24.50 28.69 -8.38
C LEU A 77 -24.50 28.13 -9.80
N ASP A 78 -23.95 28.90 -10.74
CA ASP A 78 -23.89 28.53 -12.15
C ASP A 78 -22.75 29.30 -12.82
N GLY A 79 -21.78 28.58 -13.37
CA GLY A 79 -20.58 29.13 -13.99
C GLY A 79 -19.29 28.83 -13.21
N LEU A 80 -18.31 29.73 -13.34
CA LEU A 80 -16.96 29.54 -12.84
C LEU A 80 -16.78 30.18 -11.47
N ASN A 81 -16.40 29.36 -10.50
CA ASN A 81 -16.04 29.77 -9.15
C ASN A 81 -14.53 29.72 -8.99
N VAL A 82 -13.94 30.79 -8.45
CA VAL A 82 -12.50 30.87 -8.15
C VAL A 82 -12.30 31.43 -6.76
N ILE A 83 -11.52 30.71 -5.96
CA ILE A 83 -11.15 31.10 -4.60
C ILE A 83 -9.64 31.39 -4.58
N TYR A 84 -9.23 32.40 -3.81
CA TYR A 84 -7.84 32.82 -3.68
C TYR A 84 -7.38 32.82 -2.22
N TYR A 85 -6.12 32.40 -1.99
CA TYR A 85 -5.31 32.77 -0.84
C TYR A 85 -4.62 34.11 -1.12
N LYS A 86 -5.14 35.21 -0.57
CA LYS A 86 -4.72 36.58 -0.92
C LYS A 86 -4.76 36.83 -2.43
N ASN A 87 -3.64 36.59 -3.13
CA ASN A 87 -3.47 36.79 -4.57
C ASN A 87 -3.17 35.49 -5.34
N LYS A 88 -3.01 34.35 -4.65
CA LYS A 88 -2.77 33.04 -5.28
C LYS A 88 -4.05 32.25 -5.34
N ILE A 89 -4.27 31.50 -6.42
CA ILE A 89 -5.45 30.63 -6.56
C ILE A 89 -5.38 29.54 -5.48
N LYS A 90 -6.51 29.33 -4.81
CA LYS A 90 -6.79 28.22 -3.90
C LYS A 90 -7.59 27.15 -4.62
N GLU A 91 -8.61 27.56 -5.34
CA GLU A 91 -9.60 26.64 -5.92
C GLU A 91 -10.18 27.20 -7.19
N ILE A 92 -10.47 26.31 -8.14
CA ILE A 92 -11.21 26.57 -9.37
C ILE A 92 -12.28 25.49 -9.45
N GLY A 93 -13.54 25.88 -9.65
CA GLY A 93 -14.64 24.93 -9.80
C GLY A 93 -15.68 25.44 -10.79
N HIS A 94 -16.26 24.54 -11.58
CA HIS A 94 -17.42 24.87 -12.43
C HIS A 94 -18.69 24.36 -11.78
N TRP A 95 -19.74 25.15 -11.87
CA TRP A 95 -21.06 24.89 -11.32
C TRP A 95 -22.12 25.01 -12.41
N LYS A 96 -23.18 24.25 -12.27
CA LYS A 96 -24.38 24.33 -13.10
C LYS A 96 -25.57 23.97 -12.22
N GLU A 97 -26.59 24.83 -12.19
CA GLU A 97 -27.83 24.57 -11.44
C GLU A 97 -27.55 24.15 -9.97
N GLY A 98 -26.68 24.89 -9.30
CA GLY A 98 -26.33 24.66 -7.89
C GLY A 98 -25.40 23.48 -7.63
N LYS A 99 -24.99 22.73 -8.66
CA LYS A 99 -24.13 21.54 -8.52
C LYS A 99 -22.80 21.70 -9.23
N GLN A 100 -21.75 21.15 -8.63
CA GLN A 100 -20.44 21.13 -9.26
C GLN A 100 -20.47 20.29 -10.54
N ASN A 101 -20.07 20.89 -11.66
CA ASN A 101 -20.22 20.29 -12.97
C ASN A 101 -19.15 20.85 -13.93
N GLY A 102 -18.10 20.08 -14.16
CA GLY A 102 -16.94 20.41 -14.99
C GLY A 102 -15.64 20.33 -14.21
N LEU A 103 -14.64 21.09 -14.66
CA LEU A 103 -13.30 21.11 -14.09
C LEU A 103 -13.31 21.58 -12.62
N PHE A 104 -12.55 20.88 -11.80
CA PHE A 104 -12.18 21.24 -10.45
C PHE A 104 -10.67 21.18 -10.28
N GLN A 105 -10.09 22.21 -9.66
CA GLN A 105 -8.68 22.25 -9.29
C GLN A 105 -8.51 22.86 -7.91
N MET A 106 -7.61 22.28 -7.11
CA MET A 106 -7.27 22.79 -5.79
C MET A 106 -5.76 22.94 -5.64
N TYR A 107 -5.34 24.01 -4.98
CA TYR A 107 -3.96 24.42 -4.82
C TYR A 107 -3.65 24.70 -3.35
N THR A 108 -2.40 24.48 -2.95
CA THR A 108 -1.89 24.91 -1.64
C THR A 108 -1.68 26.43 -1.60
N LYS A 109 -1.46 26.99 -0.40
CA LYS A 109 -1.05 28.41 -0.23
C LYS A 109 0.21 28.79 -1.02
N ASP A 110 1.06 27.80 -1.30
CA ASP A 110 2.32 28.00 -2.01
C ASP A 110 2.12 27.97 -3.53
N GLY A 111 0.95 27.53 -4.00
CA GLY A 111 0.57 27.45 -5.42
C GLY A 111 0.76 26.06 -6.03
N ILE A 112 1.01 25.04 -5.20
CA ILE A 112 1.17 23.66 -5.66
C ILE A 112 -0.22 23.05 -5.89
N LEU A 113 -0.51 22.62 -7.12
CA LEU A 113 -1.70 21.85 -7.47
C LEU A 113 -1.73 20.55 -6.65
N VAL A 114 -2.84 20.22 -6.03
CA VAL A 114 -3.01 19.02 -5.19
C VAL A 114 -4.16 18.12 -5.63
N ASP A 115 -5.12 18.66 -6.38
CA ASP A 115 -6.25 17.91 -6.91
C ASP A 115 -6.68 18.53 -8.24
N ASN A 116 -6.84 17.69 -9.25
CA ASN A 116 -7.34 18.03 -10.58
C ASN A 116 -8.37 16.98 -10.97
N ALA A 117 -9.62 17.39 -11.15
CA ALA A 117 -10.72 16.46 -11.32
C ALA A 117 -11.81 17.04 -12.23
N ASN A 118 -12.65 16.15 -12.72
CA ASN A 118 -13.89 16.50 -13.40
C ASN A 118 -15.07 16.06 -12.55
N PHE A 119 -16.10 16.90 -12.54
CA PHE A 119 -17.35 16.66 -11.83
C PHE A 119 -18.52 16.66 -12.80
N LYS A 120 -19.55 15.89 -12.47
CA LYS A 120 -20.83 15.89 -13.15
C LYS A 120 -21.92 15.79 -12.10
N ASN A 121 -22.87 16.73 -12.11
CA ASN A 121 -24.00 16.75 -11.19
C ASN A 121 -23.61 16.62 -9.69
N GLY A 122 -22.48 17.20 -9.29
CA GLY A 122 -21.99 17.20 -7.91
C GLY A 122 -21.06 16.04 -7.55
N GLU A 123 -20.85 15.09 -8.46
CA GLU A 123 -20.04 13.89 -8.22
C GLU A 123 -18.80 13.87 -9.12
N ARG A 124 -17.69 13.26 -8.68
CA ARG A 124 -16.52 13.07 -9.55
C ARG A 124 -16.89 12.18 -10.72
N ASP A 125 -16.54 12.58 -11.93
CA ASP A 125 -16.85 11.85 -13.16
C ASP A 125 -15.73 12.08 -14.18
N GLY A 126 -15.01 11.02 -14.53
CA GLY A 126 -13.83 11.02 -15.37
C GLY A 126 -12.51 10.96 -14.60
N LEU A 127 -11.44 11.38 -15.27
CA LEU A 127 -10.08 11.36 -14.75
C LEU A 127 -9.92 12.31 -13.56
N THR A 128 -9.31 11.79 -12.49
CA THR A 128 -8.85 12.54 -11.32
C THR A 128 -7.37 12.29 -11.12
N GLU A 129 -6.62 13.37 -10.91
CA GLU A 129 -5.21 13.36 -10.59
C GLU A 129 -5.01 14.10 -9.26
N GLN A 130 -4.31 13.45 -8.32
CA GLN A 130 -3.93 14.08 -7.06
C GLN A 130 -2.43 14.13 -6.94
N TYR A 131 -1.92 15.13 -6.24
CA TYR A 131 -0.51 15.44 -6.17
C TYR A 131 -0.06 15.63 -4.72
N TYR A 132 1.19 15.28 -4.41
CA TYR A 132 1.78 15.52 -3.11
C TYR A 132 1.92 17.02 -2.86
N SER A 133 1.36 17.53 -1.76
CA SER A 133 1.40 18.95 -1.42
C SER A 133 2.81 19.51 -1.22
N ALA A 134 3.76 18.68 -0.77
CA ALA A 134 5.14 19.09 -0.53
C ALA A 134 5.98 19.24 -1.81
N THR A 135 5.65 18.49 -2.87
CA THR A 135 6.51 18.37 -4.06
C THR A 135 5.81 18.69 -5.38
N GLY A 136 4.48 18.67 -5.41
CA GLY A 136 3.69 18.75 -6.64
C GLY A 136 3.81 17.50 -7.53
N LYS A 137 4.47 16.43 -7.06
CA LYS A 137 4.57 15.17 -7.82
C LYS A 137 3.23 14.44 -7.78
N LEU A 138 2.93 13.77 -8.89
CA LEU A 138 1.75 12.93 -9.03
C LEU A 138 1.72 11.87 -7.92
N ARG A 139 0.58 11.75 -7.25
CA ARG A 139 0.34 10.82 -6.14
C ARG A 139 -0.67 9.75 -6.55
N ILE A 140 -1.81 10.16 -7.13
CA ILE A 140 -2.88 9.26 -7.57
C ILE A 140 -3.31 9.64 -8.98
N VAL A 141 -3.59 8.63 -9.80
CA VAL A 141 -4.43 8.75 -11.01
C VAL A 141 -5.58 7.77 -10.86
N ALA A 142 -6.81 8.26 -10.94
CA ALA A 142 -8.01 7.45 -10.80
C ALA A 142 -9.08 7.87 -11.80
N ASN A 143 -9.93 6.94 -12.20
CA ASN A 143 -11.12 7.23 -13.00
C ASN A 143 -12.36 7.03 -12.13
N PHE A 144 -13.28 7.98 -12.24
CA PHE A 144 -14.57 7.93 -11.54
C PHE A 144 -15.71 7.93 -12.56
N LYS A 145 -16.85 7.38 -12.15
CA LYS A 145 -18.12 7.47 -12.85
C LYS A 145 -19.21 7.65 -11.82
N ASN A 146 -19.93 8.78 -11.86
CA ASN A 146 -20.94 9.13 -10.85
C ASN A 146 -20.42 8.95 -9.41
N GLY A 147 -19.24 9.49 -9.10
CA GLY A 147 -18.65 9.47 -7.76
C GLY A 147 -18.00 8.15 -7.34
N VAL A 148 -18.12 7.09 -8.14
CA VAL A 148 -17.59 5.76 -7.83
C VAL A 148 -16.36 5.47 -8.69
N LEU A 149 -15.33 4.81 -8.13
CA LEU A 149 -14.16 4.38 -8.89
C LEU A 149 -14.56 3.40 -10.00
N ASP A 150 -14.22 3.73 -11.25
CA ASP A 150 -14.54 2.93 -12.42
C ASP A 150 -13.46 3.16 -13.49
N GLY A 151 -12.60 2.18 -13.68
CA GLY A 151 -11.46 2.24 -14.57
C GLY A 151 -10.10 2.04 -13.87
N LYS A 152 -9.04 2.49 -14.52
CA LYS A 152 -7.66 2.35 -14.01
C LYS A 152 -7.44 3.23 -12.79
N TYR A 153 -6.78 2.66 -11.79
CA TYR A 153 -6.25 3.34 -10.61
C TYR A 153 -4.74 3.11 -10.54
N LYS A 154 -3.98 4.18 -10.27
CA LYS A 154 -2.54 4.14 -10.04
C LYS A 154 -2.17 5.00 -8.84
N ALA A 155 -1.28 4.50 -8.01
CA ALA A 155 -0.65 5.23 -6.93
C ALA A 155 0.86 5.34 -7.16
N TYR A 156 1.46 6.43 -6.70
CA TYR A 156 2.89 6.72 -6.85
C TYR A 156 3.48 7.16 -5.50
N TYR A 157 4.73 6.81 -5.28
CA TYR A 157 5.53 7.27 -4.14
C TYR A 157 5.90 8.75 -4.25
N PRO A 158 6.34 9.42 -3.16
CA PRO A 158 6.86 10.78 -3.21
C PRO A 158 8.09 10.96 -4.11
N SER A 159 8.87 9.90 -4.36
CA SER A 159 9.92 9.90 -5.38
C SER A 159 9.39 10.08 -6.81
N GLY A 160 8.14 9.66 -7.07
CA GLY A 160 7.53 9.54 -8.39
C GLY A 160 7.53 8.10 -8.93
N ALA A 161 8.11 7.14 -8.22
CA ALA A 161 8.05 5.73 -8.57
C ALA A 161 6.61 5.21 -8.48
N LEU A 162 6.22 4.32 -9.39
CA LEU A 162 4.91 3.67 -9.36
C LEU A 162 4.84 2.78 -8.11
N GLN A 163 3.84 3.02 -7.26
CA GLN A 163 3.60 2.23 -6.05
C GLN A 163 2.68 1.04 -6.34
N GLY A 164 1.64 1.25 -7.14
CA GLY A 164 0.77 0.16 -7.53
C GLY A 164 -0.30 0.58 -8.54
N GLU A 165 -0.90 -0.44 -9.17
CA GLU A 165 -1.97 -0.25 -10.15
C GLU A 165 -2.98 -1.40 -10.10
N VAL A 166 -4.26 -1.05 -10.23
CA VAL A 166 -5.39 -1.98 -10.27
C VAL A 166 -6.52 -1.38 -11.11
N PHE A 167 -7.44 -2.24 -11.55
CA PHE A 167 -8.64 -1.80 -12.24
C PHE A 167 -9.85 -1.91 -11.31
N TYR A 168 -10.71 -0.89 -11.34
CA TYR A 168 -11.98 -0.86 -10.63
C TYR A 168 -13.14 -0.99 -11.61
N THR A 169 -14.19 -1.70 -11.21
CA THR A 169 -15.48 -1.74 -11.89
C THR A 169 -16.54 -1.44 -10.85
N ASN A 170 -17.26 -0.33 -11.00
CA ASN A 170 -18.30 0.09 -10.06
C ASN A 170 -17.87 0.03 -8.57
N GLY A 171 -16.66 0.51 -8.27
CA GLY A 171 -16.12 0.59 -6.92
C GLY A 171 -15.43 -0.68 -6.42
N GLU A 172 -15.53 -1.78 -7.16
CA GLU A 172 -14.89 -3.05 -6.80
C GLU A 172 -13.58 -3.26 -7.58
N MET A 173 -12.52 -3.69 -6.89
CA MET A 173 -11.29 -4.10 -7.55
C MET A 173 -11.54 -5.36 -8.38
N ASN A 174 -11.09 -5.35 -9.63
CA ASN A 174 -11.27 -6.48 -10.55
C ASN A 174 -10.06 -6.61 -11.47
N GLY A 175 -9.58 -7.85 -11.63
CA GLY A 175 -8.43 -8.17 -12.47
C GLY A 175 -7.10 -8.06 -11.72
N GLU A 176 -6.02 -7.93 -12.48
CA GLU A 176 -4.66 -7.97 -11.96
C GLU A 176 -4.33 -6.72 -11.13
N ILE A 177 -3.76 -6.95 -9.94
CA ILE A 177 -3.15 -5.94 -9.08
C ILE A 177 -1.63 -6.13 -9.14
N LYS A 178 -0.90 -5.03 -9.24
CA LYS A 178 0.56 -5.00 -9.03
C LYS A 178 0.89 -3.92 -8.03
N GLU A 179 1.75 -4.24 -7.07
CA GLU A 179 2.44 -3.25 -6.25
C GLU A 179 3.94 -3.40 -6.38
N TYR A 180 4.66 -2.31 -6.21
CA TYR A 180 6.10 -2.23 -6.34
C TYR A 180 6.69 -1.56 -5.10
N TYR A 181 7.92 -1.92 -4.76
CA TYR A 181 8.75 -1.14 -3.85
C TYR A 181 9.19 0.16 -4.54
N GLU A 182 9.66 1.13 -3.75
CA GLU A 182 10.09 2.44 -4.27
C GLU A 182 11.31 2.33 -5.22
N ASN A 183 12.10 1.27 -5.10
CA ASN A 183 13.20 0.96 -6.02
C ASN A 183 12.72 0.39 -7.38
N GLY A 184 11.42 0.20 -7.57
CA GLY A 184 10.79 -0.33 -8.79
C GLY A 184 10.67 -1.85 -8.86
N ASN A 185 11.22 -2.59 -7.89
CA ASN A 185 11.03 -4.03 -7.83
C ASN A 185 9.60 -4.37 -7.49
N LEU A 186 9.07 -5.43 -8.11
CA LEU A 186 7.73 -5.93 -7.81
C LEU A 186 7.67 -6.33 -6.34
N ARG A 187 6.62 -5.91 -5.64
CA ARG A 187 6.33 -6.26 -4.25
C ARG A 187 5.31 -7.37 -4.19
N LEU A 188 4.23 -7.24 -4.96
CA LEU A 188 3.25 -8.30 -5.14
C LEU A 188 2.57 -8.22 -6.50
N VAL A 189 2.05 -9.36 -6.94
CA VAL A 189 1.12 -9.47 -8.06
C VAL A 189 0.08 -10.53 -7.74
N GLY A 190 -1.17 -10.26 -8.11
CA GLY A 190 -2.28 -11.17 -7.91
C GLY A 190 -3.49 -10.72 -8.71
N ASN A 191 -4.63 -11.36 -8.48
CA ASN A 191 -5.89 -10.97 -9.10
C ASN A 191 -6.98 -10.78 -8.05
N TYR A 192 -7.78 -9.73 -8.25
CA TYR A 192 -9.02 -9.50 -7.53
C TYR A 192 -10.22 -9.90 -8.39
N LYS A 193 -11.26 -10.41 -7.73
CA LYS A 193 -12.59 -10.62 -8.30
C LYS A 193 -13.61 -10.07 -7.31
N LYS A 194 -14.31 -9.00 -7.67
CA LYS A 194 -15.23 -8.28 -6.77
C LYS A 194 -14.56 -7.90 -5.43
N SER A 195 -13.36 -7.33 -5.51
CA SER A 195 -12.54 -6.96 -4.35
C SER A 195 -12.07 -8.10 -3.46
N LEU A 196 -12.24 -9.36 -3.87
CA LEU A 196 -11.72 -10.54 -3.14
C LEU A 196 -10.53 -11.14 -3.89
N GLU A 197 -9.49 -11.52 -3.15
CA GLU A 197 -8.32 -12.21 -3.70
C GLU A 197 -8.76 -13.50 -4.39
N ASN A 198 -8.28 -13.72 -5.62
CA ASN A 198 -8.65 -14.87 -6.41
C ASN A 198 -7.50 -15.35 -7.29
N GLY A 199 -7.18 -16.64 -7.21
CA GLY A 199 -6.09 -17.27 -7.93
C GLY A 199 -4.74 -17.15 -7.21
N GLU A 200 -3.67 -17.29 -7.97
CA GLU A 200 -2.29 -17.25 -7.48
C GLU A 200 -1.84 -15.81 -7.17
N TRP A 201 -1.28 -15.62 -5.98
CA TRP A 201 -0.66 -14.39 -5.51
C TRP A 201 0.82 -14.63 -5.26
N LYS A 202 1.67 -13.74 -5.77
CA LYS A 202 3.13 -13.80 -5.58
C LYS A 202 3.58 -12.60 -4.79
N PHE A 203 4.39 -12.85 -3.77
CA PHE A 203 5.00 -11.82 -2.93
C PHE A 203 6.50 -11.87 -3.09
N TYR A 204 7.14 -10.71 -3.11
CA TYR A 204 8.57 -10.58 -3.34
C TYR A 204 9.19 -9.70 -2.25
N LEU A 205 10.44 -9.99 -1.91
CA LEU A 205 11.26 -9.13 -1.07
C LEU A 205 11.73 -7.90 -1.87
N GLU A 206 12.14 -6.84 -1.17
CA GLU A 206 12.60 -5.59 -1.80
C GLU A 206 13.79 -5.79 -2.76
N LYS A 207 14.60 -6.83 -2.55
CA LYS A 207 15.70 -7.21 -3.45
C LYS A 207 15.24 -7.93 -4.73
N GLY A 208 13.94 -8.19 -4.89
CA GLY A 208 13.34 -8.87 -6.04
C GLY A 208 13.21 -10.39 -5.92
N ASN A 209 13.69 -10.99 -4.83
CA ASN A 209 13.58 -12.43 -4.59
C ASN A 209 12.12 -12.80 -4.29
N LEU A 210 11.65 -13.90 -4.88
CA LEU A 210 10.34 -14.47 -4.55
C LEU A 210 10.32 -14.87 -3.07
N GLN A 211 9.36 -14.35 -2.33
CA GLN A 211 9.15 -14.63 -0.91
C GLN A 211 8.15 -15.77 -0.72
N SER A 212 7.00 -15.66 -1.39
CA SER A 212 5.94 -16.65 -1.28
C SER A 212 5.00 -16.64 -2.47
N ILE A 213 4.35 -17.80 -2.66
CA ILE A 213 3.19 -17.97 -3.53
C ILE A 213 2.02 -18.43 -2.66
N VAL A 214 0.86 -17.82 -2.83
CA VAL A 214 -0.37 -18.16 -2.09
C VAL A 214 -1.53 -18.26 -3.07
N ASN A 215 -2.30 -19.35 -3.03
CA ASN A 215 -3.52 -19.47 -3.81
C ASN A 215 -4.73 -19.06 -2.99
N TYR A 216 -5.57 -18.20 -3.57
CA TYR A 216 -6.81 -17.72 -2.99
C TYR A 216 -8.01 -18.10 -3.84
N LYS A 217 -9.17 -18.21 -3.18
CA LYS A 217 -10.48 -18.30 -3.82
C LYS A 217 -11.46 -17.48 -3.01
N ASP A 218 -12.05 -16.48 -3.65
CA ASP A 218 -13.06 -15.60 -3.04
C ASP A 218 -12.59 -15.02 -1.68
N GLY A 219 -11.31 -14.61 -1.60
CA GLY A 219 -10.71 -13.98 -0.41
C GLY A 219 -10.14 -14.96 0.62
N GLU A 220 -10.31 -16.27 0.43
CA GLU A 220 -9.82 -17.31 1.36
C GLU A 220 -8.64 -18.07 0.75
N MET A 221 -7.63 -18.40 1.56
CA MET A 221 -6.57 -19.31 1.13
C MET A 221 -7.18 -20.65 0.74
N ASN A 222 -6.96 -21.05 -0.51
CA ASN A 222 -7.53 -22.24 -1.11
C ASN A 222 -6.57 -22.77 -2.18
N GLY A 223 -5.97 -23.93 -1.91
CA GLY A 223 -4.89 -24.51 -2.70
C GLY A 223 -3.53 -24.37 -2.02
N LEU A 224 -2.48 -24.32 -2.83
CA LEU A 224 -1.09 -24.37 -2.35
C LEU A 224 -0.61 -23.00 -1.84
N LYS A 225 0.11 -23.02 -0.73
CA LYS A 225 0.98 -21.95 -0.25
C LYS A 225 2.42 -22.47 -0.19
N GLU A 226 3.34 -21.68 -0.72
CA GLU A 226 4.77 -21.98 -0.68
C GLU A 226 5.54 -20.75 -0.20
N ASP A 227 6.41 -20.91 0.79
CA ASP A 227 7.39 -19.90 1.19
C ASP A 227 8.78 -20.33 0.72
N TYR A 228 9.63 -19.36 0.40
CA TYR A 228 10.92 -19.60 -0.25
C TYR A 228 12.09 -19.05 0.58
N TYR A 229 13.22 -19.75 0.54
CA TYR A 229 14.49 -19.23 0.99
C TYR A 229 15.03 -18.16 0.02
N ASP A 230 16.00 -17.38 0.49
CA ASP A 230 16.73 -16.38 -0.30
C ASP A 230 17.39 -16.94 -1.58
N ASN A 231 17.73 -18.23 -1.59
CA ASN A 231 18.30 -18.94 -2.75
C ASN A 231 17.24 -19.47 -3.73
N GLY A 232 15.96 -19.19 -3.50
CA GLY A 232 14.84 -19.59 -4.35
C GLY A 232 14.37 -21.03 -4.16
N LYS A 233 14.94 -21.80 -3.22
CA LYS A 233 14.40 -23.12 -2.86
C LYS A 233 13.22 -22.99 -1.90
N VAL A 234 12.27 -23.91 -2.01
CA VAL A 234 11.11 -23.97 -1.12
C VAL A 234 11.59 -24.18 0.31
N TRP A 235 11.07 -23.37 1.23
CA TRP A 235 11.23 -23.54 2.67
C TRP A 235 10.06 -24.32 3.25
N THR A 236 8.83 -23.90 2.92
CA THR A 236 7.61 -24.56 3.37
C THR A 236 6.65 -24.72 2.20
N ARG A 237 5.87 -25.80 2.22
CA ARG A 237 4.77 -26.04 1.29
C ARG A 237 3.57 -26.55 2.08
N SER A 238 2.41 -25.93 1.89
CA SER A 238 1.18 -26.22 2.64
C SER A 238 -0.05 -26.13 1.75
N GLU A 239 -0.98 -27.07 1.89
CA GLU A 239 -2.30 -26.96 1.25
C GLU A 239 -3.35 -26.41 2.22
N PHE A 240 -4.22 -25.56 1.67
CA PHE A 240 -5.32 -24.93 2.40
C PHE A 240 -6.65 -25.16 1.69
N LYS A 241 -7.71 -25.29 2.48
CA LYS A 241 -9.10 -25.29 2.04
C LYS A 241 -9.90 -24.35 2.92
N ASN A 242 -10.34 -23.23 2.36
CA ASN A 242 -11.13 -22.20 3.05
C ASN A 242 -10.41 -21.70 4.31
N ASN A 243 -9.17 -21.26 4.16
CA ASN A 243 -8.26 -20.83 5.24
C ASN A 243 -7.82 -21.91 6.25
N ILE A 244 -8.35 -23.13 6.18
CA ILE A 244 -7.96 -24.24 7.05
C ILE A 244 -6.89 -25.06 6.34
N GLN A 245 -5.79 -25.35 7.02
CA GLN A 245 -4.76 -26.23 6.48
C GLN A 245 -5.33 -27.66 6.32
N GLU A 246 -5.26 -28.18 5.09
CA GLU A 246 -5.89 -29.45 4.68
C GLU A 246 -5.08 -30.01 3.51
N GLY A 247 -4.55 -31.23 3.65
CA GLY A 247 -3.67 -31.83 2.64
C GLY A 247 -2.22 -31.90 3.11
N ILE A 248 -1.27 -31.53 2.26
CA ILE A 248 0.16 -31.65 2.59
C ILE A 248 0.66 -30.51 3.49
N TYR A 249 1.66 -30.83 4.31
CA TYR A 249 2.54 -29.88 4.97
C TYR A 249 3.98 -30.39 4.90
N GLU A 250 4.84 -29.65 4.22
CA GLU A 250 6.23 -30.02 4.02
C GLU A 250 7.15 -28.87 4.44
N VAL A 251 8.24 -29.21 5.12
CA VAL A 251 9.32 -28.29 5.49
C VAL A 251 10.61 -28.83 4.90
N TYR A 252 11.43 -27.94 4.36
CA TYR A 252 12.68 -28.28 3.68
C TYR A 252 13.85 -27.51 4.28
N TYR A 253 15.01 -28.13 4.31
CA TYR A 253 16.29 -27.46 4.56
C TYR A 253 16.67 -26.53 3.40
N LYS A 254 17.61 -25.61 3.64
CA LYS A 254 18.07 -24.63 2.65
C LYS A 254 18.71 -25.25 1.40
N ASP A 255 19.18 -26.50 1.47
CA ASP A 255 19.68 -27.27 0.33
C ASP A 255 18.56 -27.99 -0.46
N GLY A 256 17.31 -27.95 0.03
CA GLY A 256 16.15 -28.60 -0.57
C GLY A 256 15.89 -30.02 -0.07
N THR A 257 16.69 -30.53 0.86
CA THR A 257 16.43 -31.81 1.53
C THR A 257 15.16 -31.68 2.39
N PRO A 258 14.18 -32.60 2.31
CA PRO A 258 13.04 -32.58 3.22
C PRO A 258 13.51 -32.63 4.68
N GLN A 259 12.88 -31.84 5.55
CA GLN A 259 13.03 -31.91 7.01
C GLN A 259 11.80 -32.58 7.62
N LEU A 260 10.61 -32.27 7.09
CA LEU A 260 9.34 -32.82 7.55
C LEU A 260 8.39 -32.96 6.37
N LYS A 261 7.66 -34.08 6.34
CA LYS A 261 6.49 -34.28 5.49
C LYS A 261 5.33 -34.77 6.35
N ALA A 262 4.22 -34.06 6.31
CA ALA A 262 3.02 -34.37 7.06
C ALA A 262 1.77 -34.28 6.19
N LYS A 263 0.73 -35.00 6.60
CA LYS A 263 -0.61 -34.94 6.04
C LYS A 263 -1.57 -34.41 7.10
N ILE A 264 -2.39 -33.44 6.72
CA ILE A 264 -3.28 -32.72 7.61
C ILE A 264 -4.73 -32.94 7.17
N LYS A 265 -5.60 -33.21 8.15
CA LYS A 265 -7.04 -33.33 7.96
C LYS A 265 -7.78 -32.63 9.08
N GLY A 266 -8.65 -31.68 8.74
CA GLY A 266 -9.39 -30.85 9.70
C GLY A 266 -8.45 -30.03 10.59
N GLY A 267 -7.34 -29.53 10.04
CA GLY A 267 -6.33 -28.78 10.79
C GLY A 267 -5.47 -29.62 11.74
N LYS A 268 -5.57 -30.96 11.71
CA LYS A 268 -4.76 -31.86 12.55
C LYS A 268 -3.83 -32.70 11.70
N ILE A 269 -2.59 -32.87 12.17
CA ILE A 269 -1.64 -33.83 11.59
C ILE A 269 -2.18 -35.24 11.81
N ILE A 270 -2.26 -36.02 10.74
CA ILE A 270 -2.68 -37.43 10.76
C ILE A 270 -1.56 -38.40 10.37
N GLU A 271 -0.57 -37.92 9.61
CA GLU A 271 0.64 -38.66 9.23
C GLU A 271 1.81 -37.66 9.30
N GLU A 272 2.95 -38.08 9.84
CA GLU A 272 4.17 -37.27 9.92
C GLU A 272 5.40 -38.15 9.70
N GLN A 273 6.36 -37.66 8.91
CA GLN A 273 7.68 -38.24 8.71
C GLN A 273 8.74 -37.14 8.79
N ARG A 274 9.74 -37.34 9.64
CA ARG A 274 10.91 -36.45 9.78
C ARG A 274 12.14 -37.04 9.12
N PHE A 275 13.05 -36.16 8.73
CA PHE A 275 14.28 -36.50 8.02
C PHE A 275 15.47 -35.76 8.61
N ASN A 276 16.61 -36.44 8.66
CA ASN A 276 17.92 -35.84 8.94
C ASN A 276 18.39 -34.99 7.75
N ARG A 277 19.42 -34.17 7.98
CA ARG A 277 19.98 -33.30 6.94
C ARG A 277 20.61 -34.05 5.76
N ASP A 278 21.03 -35.29 5.97
CA ASP A 278 21.53 -36.18 4.91
C ASP A 278 20.40 -36.86 4.10
N GLY A 279 19.13 -36.61 4.47
CA GLY A 279 17.93 -37.16 3.84
C GLY A 279 17.50 -38.52 4.39
N THR A 280 18.20 -39.08 5.38
CA THR A 280 17.76 -40.32 6.07
C THR A 280 16.54 -40.05 6.94
N ILE A 281 15.73 -41.08 7.19
CA ILE A 281 14.59 -40.98 8.10
C ILE A 281 15.10 -40.73 9.52
N TYR A 282 14.56 -39.70 10.17
CA TYR A 282 14.83 -39.44 11.59
C TYR A 282 14.04 -40.45 12.45
N ASN A 283 14.73 -41.06 13.41
CA ASN A 283 14.18 -42.03 14.34
C ASN A 283 14.64 -41.67 15.76
N GLU A 284 13.71 -41.24 16.62
CA GLU A 284 14.01 -40.82 18.00
C GLU A 284 14.68 -41.90 18.85
N ASN A 285 14.58 -43.17 18.46
CA ASN A 285 15.21 -44.28 19.18
C ASN A 285 16.69 -44.46 18.84
N ASP A 286 17.16 -43.95 17.70
CA ASP A 286 18.55 -44.10 17.27
C ASP A 286 19.49 -43.08 17.97
N ASP A 287 18.94 -41.96 18.47
CA ASP A 287 19.68 -40.95 19.25
C ASP A 287 19.76 -41.26 20.76
N LYS A 288 19.12 -42.34 21.23
CA LYS A 288 19.28 -42.84 22.61
C LYS A 288 20.38 -43.89 22.68
N VAL A 289 21.60 -43.55 22.26
CA VAL A 289 22.76 -44.42 22.53
C VAL A 289 23.08 -44.33 24.02
N PHE A 290 22.73 -45.40 24.76
CA PHE A 290 23.18 -45.60 26.14
C PHE A 290 24.71 -45.67 26.15
N VAL A 291 25.37 -44.62 26.66
CA VAL A 291 26.77 -44.70 27.05
C VAL A 291 26.83 -45.51 28.33
N SER A 292 26.93 -46.83 28.21
CA SER A 292 27.40 -47.68 29.30
C SER A 292 28.90 -47.92 29.09
N GLU A 293 29.74 -47.10 29.71
CA GLU A 293 31.10 -47.53 30.04
C GLU A 293 31.29 -47.41 31.54
N THR A 294 30.98 -48.52 32.20
CA THR A 294 31.55 -48.87 33.49
C THR A 294 33.04 -49.13 33.27
N VAL A 295 33.90 -48.20 33.66
CA VAL A 295 35.30 -48.49 33.98
C VAL A 295 35.49 -48.20 35.45
N VAL A 296 35.38 -49.26 36.26
CA VAL A 296 35.82 -49.25 37.64
C VAL A 296 37.29 -49.69 37.62
N ASP A 297 38.20 -48.77 37.85
CA ASP A 297 39.51 -49.09 38.40
C ASP A 297 39.68 -48.27 39.67
N ALA A 298 39.71 -49.00 40.78
CA ALA A 298 39.84 -48.49 42.14
C ALA A 298 41.28 -48.03 42.41
N PHE A 299 41.49 -46.98 43.22
CA PHE A 299 42.51 -46.99 44.27
C PHE A 299 42.16 -46.05 45.44
N GLU A 300 42.10 -46.71 46.61
CA GLU A 300 42.23 -46.34 48.02
C GLU A 300 42.21 -44.86 48.46
N GLY A 301 41.27 -44.54 49.37
CA GLY A 301 41.43 -43.44 50.32
C GLY A 301 40.15 -42.73 50.74
N SER A 302 39.37 -43.36 51.63
CA SER A 302 38.48 -42.72 52.63
C SER A 302 37.30 -41.83 52.19
N ASN A 303 36.16 -42.20 52.79
CA ASN A 303 34.99 -41.38 53.17
C ASN A 303 34.03 -40.93 52.07
N ILE A 304 32.94 -41.69 51.97
CA ILE A 304 31.65 -41.25 51.47
C ILE A 304 31.17 -40.11 52.40
N THR A 305 31.17 -38.89 51.88
CA THR A 305 30.31 -37.82 52.37
C THR A 305 29.38 -37.45 51.22
N GLU A 306 28.07 -37.63 51.44
CA GLU A 306 27.01 -37.06 50.62
C GLU A 306 27.33 -35.60 50.36
N ASN A 307 27.57 -35.23 49.11
CA ASN A 307 27.64 -33.84 48.70
C ASN A 307 26.90 -33.68 47.39
N GLU A 308 26.06 -32.65 47.37
CA GLU A 308 25.18 -32.22 46.30
C GLU A 308 25.89 -32.25 44.95
N GLU A 309 25.32 -32.98 43.98
CA GLU A 309 25.86 -33.03 42.62
C GLU A 309 25.72 -31.65 41.95
N GLU A 310 26.83 -30.91 41.90
CA GLU A 310 27.02 -29.78 40.99
C GLU A 310 26.93 -30.29 39.54
N ILE A 311 25.78 -30.06 38.91
CA ILE A 311 25.59 -30.37 37.48
C ILE A 311 26.37 -29.33 36.69
N THR A 312 27.42 -29.79 35.99
CA THR A 312 28.21 -28.96 35.10
C THR A 312 27.81 -29.23 33.66
N ILE A 313 27.29 -28.21 32.98
CA ILE A 313 26.85 -28.31 31.58
C ILE A 313 28.02 -27.90 30.68
N LYS A 314 28.37 -28.77 29.73
CA LYS A 314 29.42 -28.55 28.73
C LYS A 314 28.79 -28.48 27.34
N GLU A 315 29.01 -27.39 26.63
CA GLU A 315 28.79 -27.36 25.18
C GLU A 315 30.03 -27.90 24.46
N VAL A 316 29.81 -28.75 23.46
CA VAL A 316 30.86 -29.39 22.66
C VAL A 316 30.62 -29.12 21.17
N ASP A 317 31.71 -28.96 20.40
CA ASP A 317 31.65 -28.77 18.96
C ASP A 317 31.34 -30.08 18.21
N ASP A 318 31.10 -29.96 16.90
CA ASP A 318 30.80 -31.10 16.01
C ASP A 318 31.93 -32.15 15.92
N LYS A 319 33.05 -31.95 16.63
CA LYS A 319 34.19 -32.88 16.77
C LYS A 319 34.39 -33.35 18.22
N GLY A 320 33.56 -32.92 19.16
CA GLY A 320 33.61 -33.32 20.57
C GLY A 320 34.52 -32.47 21.46
N ASN A 321 35.01 -31.31 21.02
CA ASN A 321 35.82 -30.43 21.87
C ASN A 321 34.94 -29.47 22.67
N ILE A 322 35.22 -29.29 23.95
CA ILE A 322 34.41 -28.43 24.84
C ILE A 322 34.58 -26.96 24.43
N ILE A 323 33.48 -26.31 24.05
CA ILE A 323 33.40 -24.91 23.62
C ILE A 323 33.13 -23.99 24.82
N SER A 324 32.33 -24.43 25.79
CA SER A 324 32.10 -23.69 27.04
C SER A 324 31.62 -24.60 28.18
N GLU A 325 31.81 -24.16 29.42
CA GLU A 325 31.42 -24.87 30.65
C GLU A 325 30.73 -23.90 31.62
N SER A 326 29.51 -24.21 32.07
CA SER A 326 28.79 -23.42 33.07
C SER A 326 28.23 -24.30 34.19
N GLN A 327 28.43 -23.87 35.43
CA GLN A 327 27.84 -24.49 36.63
C GLN A 327 26.51 -23.80 36.94
N ASN A 328 25.48 -24.59 37.22
CA ASN A 328 24.14 -24.06 37.48
C ASN A 328 23.88 -24.08 39.00
N ASP A 329 24.09 -22.95 39.67
CA ASP A 329 23.66 -22.77 41.05
C ASP A 329 22.12 -22.69 41.10
N LYS A 330 21.48 -23.66 41.76
CA LYS A 330 20.06 -23.57 42.11
C LYS A 330 19.83 -22.39 43.05
N GLN A 331 19.36 -21.26 42.51
CA GLN A 331 18.77 -20.22 43.35
C GLN A 331 17.29 -20.56 43.57
N GLU A 332 17.00 -21.09 44.76
CA GLU A 332 15.64 -21.23 45.28
C GLU A 332 14.96 -19.86 45.37
N ALA A 333 13.73 -19.79 44.86
CA ALA A 333 12.83 -18.68 45.10
C ALA A 333 12.16 -18.88 46.46
N GLU A 334 12.55 -18.09 47.47
CA GLU A 334 11.71 -17.77 48.62
C GLU A 334 11.73 -16.26 48.91
N ASN A 335 10.50 -15.73 49.04
CA ASN A 335 10.03 -14.39 49.44
C ASN A 335 9.89 -13.29 48.37
#